data_AF-A0A179H094-F1
#
_entry.id   AF-A0A179H094-F1
#
_cell.length_a   1.000
_cell.length_b   1.000
_cell.length_c   1.000
_cell.angle_alpha   90.00
_cell.angle_beta   90.00
_cell.angle_gamma   90.00
#
_symmetry.space_group_name_H-M   'P 1'
#
loop_
_entity.id
_entity.type
_entity.pdbx_description
1 polymer ?
#
loop_
_entity_poly.entity_id
_entity_poly.type
_entity_poly.pdbx_seq_one_letter_code
_entity_poly.pdbx_strand_id
1 'polypeptide(L)'
;MHFNALLSGAVAALLATGVAADCSPTHPIGDKCPSTSEGARFCDPSCSSIIICHDGVVKLNNKCNPGCCKYQNGGIPYCSC
;
A
#
# COMPACT_ATOMS: atom_id res chain seq x y z
N MET A 1 2.49 -39.21 15.08
CA MET A 1 3.07 -38.65 13.84
C MET A 1 2.04 -37.71 13.23
N HIS A 2 2.45 -36.47 12.99
CA HIS A 2 1.74 -35.27 12.49
C HIS A 2 0.89 -35.55 11.21
N PHE A 3 -0.14 -34.78 10.83
CA PHE A 3 -0.13 -33.34 10.54
C PHE A 3 -1.57 -32.74 10.56
N ASN A 4 -1.75 -31.65 11.32
CA ASN A 4 -2.86 -30.70 11.13
C ASN A 4 -2.48 -29.74 10.00
N ALA A 5 -3.09 -29.90 8.82
CA ALA A 5 -2.98 -28.92 7.75
C ALA A 5 -4.02 -27.82 7.98
N LEU A 6 -3.55 -26.65 8.42
CA LEU A 6 -4.33 -25.42 8.45
C LEU A 6 -4.85 -25.12 7.03
N LEU A 7 -6.17 -25.03 6.90
CA LEU A 7 -6.83 -24.37 5.78
C LEU A 7 -6.56 -22.85 5.87
N SER A 8 -5.40 -22.41 5.37
CA SER A 8 -5.16 -21.01 4.99
C SER A 8 -5.92 -20.70 3.70
N GLY A 9 -7.22 -20.48 3.82
CA GLY A 9 -8.10 -20.07 2.74
C GLY A 9 -8.57 -18.62 2.92
N ALA A 10 -7.84 -17.68 2.32
CA ALA A 10 -8.38 -16.40 1.85
C ALA A 10 -7.38 -15.82 0.83
N VAL A 11 -7.58 -16.09 -0.47
CA VAL A 11 -7.95 -15.09 -1.49
C VAL A 11 -6.89 -13.96 -1.60
N ALA A 12 -6.10 -13.79 -2.65
CA ALA A 12 -6.30 -14.08 -4.07
C ALA A 12 -4.94 -14.28 -4.77
N ALA A 13 -4.88 -15.27 -5.65
CA ALA A 13 -4.01 -15.17 -6.80
C ALA A 13 -4.55 -14.08 -7.73
N LEU A 14 -3.75 -13.07 -8.03
CA LEU A 14 -3.89 -12.31 -9.27
C LEU A 14 -2.50 -12.06 -9.85
N LEU A 15 -2.14 -12.93 -10.78
CA LEU A 15 -1.16 -12.69 -11.82
C LEU A 15 -1.52 -11.39 -12.54
N ALA A 16 -0.65 -10.37 -12.54
CA ALA A 16 -0.61 -9.34 -13.59
C ALA A 16 0.59 -8.39 -13.43
N THR A 17 1.58 -8.57 -14.29
CA THR A 17 2.21 -7.49 -15.08
C THR A 17 2.72 -6.25 -14.34
N GLY A 18 4.03 -6.18 -14.12
CA GLY A 18 4.81 -4.95 -14.40
C GLY A 18 4.49 -3.70 -13.58
N VAL A 19 4.05 -3.81 -12.33
CA VAL A 19 3.96 -2.64 -11.44
C VAL A 19 5.32 -2.38 -10.82
N ALA A 20 5.84 -1.18 -11.10
CA ALA A 20 7.20 -0.74 -10.82
C ALA A 20 7.68 -1.13 -9.40
N ALA A 21 8.92 -1.63 -9.33
CA ALA A 21 9.62 -2.02 -8.11
C ALA A 21 9.70 -0.92 -7.02
N ASP A 22 9.26 0.30 -7.31
CA ASP A 22 9.21 1.42 -6.36
C ASP A 22 7.93 1.47 -5.52
N CYS A 23 6.87 0.78 -5.91
CA CYS A 23 5.63 0.83 -5.15
C CYS A 23 5.61 -0.29 -4.09
N SER A 24 6.38 -0.11 -3.01
CA SER A 24 6.29 -1.02 -1.86
C SER A 24 4.98 -0.77 -1.11
N PRO A 25 4.06 -1.74 -1.06
CA PRO A 25 2.81 -1.62 -0.32
C PRO A 25 3.13 -1.64 1.17
N THR A 26 2.73 -0.61 1.91
CA THR A 26 2.91 -0.59 3.38
C THR A 26 1.59 -0.74 4.12
N HIS A 27 0.49 -0.11 3.67
CA HIS A 27 -0.81 -0.21 4.36
C HIS A 27 -2.00 0.00 3.41
N PRO A 28 -3.13 -0.72 3.54
CA PRO A 28 -4.37 -0.39 2.85
C PRO A 28 -5.10 0.80 3.48
N ILE A 29 -6.03 1.43 2.76
CA ILE A 29 -6.89 2.49 3.30
C ILE A 29 -7.82 1.89 4.38
N GLY A 30 -7.98 2.61 5.48
CA GLY A 30 -8.78 2.18 6.63
C GLY A 30 -8.00 1.33 7.63
N ASP A 31 -6.75 0.95 7.32
CA ASP A 31 -5.90 0.23 8.25
C ASP A 31 -5.43 1.15 9.39
N LYS A 32 -5.11 0.55 10.53
CA LYS A 32 -4.56 1.30 11.66
C LYS A 32 -3.09 1.57 11.40
N CYS A 33 -2.71 2.84 11.44
CA CYS A 33 -1.31 3.24 11.42
C CYS A 33 -0.86 3.61 12.83
N PRO A 34 0.38 3.27 13.22
CA PRO A 34 0.91 3.67 14.51
C PRO A 34 1.04 5.19 14.58
N SER A 35 0.84 5.78 15.77
CA SER A 35 0.91 7.24 15.97
C SER A 35 2.28 7.83 15.60
N THR A 36 3.34 7.02 15.62
CA THR A 36 4.69 7.40 15.15
C THR A 36 4.75 7.68 13.65
N SER A 37 3.76 7.21 12.89
CA SER A 37 3.63 7.39 11.45
C SER A 37 2.60 8.44 11.09
N GLU A 38 2.09 9.21 12.05
CA GLU A 38 1.10 10.27 11.80
C GLU A 38 1.64 11.29 10.78
N GLY A 39 0.86 11.56 9.74
CA GLY A 39 1.26 12.41 8.61
C GLY A 39 2.20 11.75 7.61
N ALA A 40 2.67 10.52 7.86
CA ALA A 40 3.47 9.78 6.89
C ALA A 40 2.63 9.39 5.68
N ARG A 41 3.24 9.51 4.50
CA ARG A 41 2.57 9.31 3.21
C ARG A 41 3.20 8.13 2.48
N PHE A 42 2.36 7.31 1.87
CA PHE A 42 2.78 6.12 1.14
C PHE A 42 1.95 5.96 -0.13
N CYS A 43 2.37 5.08 -1.03
CA CYS A 43 1.53 4.60 -2.11
C CYS A 43 0.60 3.49 -1.62
N ASP A 44 -0.64 3.46 -2.11
CA ASP A 44 -1.55 2.34 -1.89
C ASP A 44 -1.01 1.07 -2.59
N PRO A 45 -1.46 -0.14 -2.18
CA PRO A 45 -1.01 -1.39 -2.77
C PRO A 45 -1.25 -1.52 -4.29
N SER A 46 -2.23 -0.81 -4.82
CA SER A 46 -2.55 -0.75 -6.25
C SER A 46 -1.74 0.31 -6.99
N CYS A 47 -0.87 1.06 -6.30
CA CYS A 47 -0.03 2.12 -6.84
C CYS A 47 -0.83 3.17 -7.61
N SER A 48 -2.08 3.34 -7.21
CA SER A 48 -3.12 4.11 -7.85
C SER A 48 -3.55 5.28 -6.99
N SER A 49 -2.97 5.43 -5.80
CA SER A 49 -3.30 6.47 -4.84
C SER A 49 -2.14 6.69 -3.88
N ILE A 50 -2.02 7.92 -3.40
CA ILE A 50 -1.21 8.28 -2.26
C ILE A 50 -2.12 8.23 -1.04
N ILE A 51 -1.69 7.51 -0.03
CA ILE A 51 -2.34 7.36 1.26
C ILE A 51 -1.54 8.09 2.34
N ILE A 52 -2.23 8.49 3.41
CA ILE A 52 -1.63 9.20 4.54
C ILE A 52 -2.16 8.62 5.85
N CYS A 53 -1.30 8.48 6.85
CA CYS A 53 -1.77 8.22 8.21
C CYS A 53 -2.32 9.51 8.81
N HIS A 54 -3.59 9.51 9.23
CA HIS A 54 -4.21 10.63 9.91
C HIS A 54 -5.23 10.16 10.95
N ASP A 55 -5.10 10.61 12.20
CA ASP A 55 -5.90 10.16 13.36
C ASP A 55 -5.72 8.67 13.65
N GLY A 56 -4.52 8.14 13.45
CA GLY A 56 -4.21 6.72 13.66
C GLY A 56 -4.86 5.77 12.66
N VAL A 57 -5.43 6.29 11.56
CA VAL A 57 -5.95 5.49 10.44
C VAL A 57 -5.39 5.96 9.11
N VAL A 58 -5.16 5.02 8.20
CA VAL A 58 -4.70 5.32 6.86
C VAL A 58 -5.87 5.84 6.03
N LYS A 59 -5.76 7.06 5.51
CA LYS A 59 -6.76 7.74 4.69
C LYS A 59 -6.22 7.96 3.28
N LEU A 60 -7.12 8.04 2.31
CA LEU A 60 -6.77 8.49 0.96
C LEU A 60 -6.35 9.96 1.02
N ASN A 61 -5.16 10.27 0.52
CA ASN A 61 -4.68 11.64 0.41
C ASN A 61 -4.82 12.16 -1.03
N ASN A 62 -4.42 11.37 -2.02
CA ASN A 62 -4.52 11.76 -3.42
C ASN A 62 -4.77 10.54 -4.32
N LYS A 63 -5.61 10.68 -5.35
CA LYS A 63 -5.76 9.63 -6.36
C LYS A 63 -4.72 9.80 -7.47
N CYS A 64 -4.09 8.72 -7.86
CA CYS A 64 -3.25 8.61 -9.04
C CYS A 64 -3.91 7.70 -10.08
N ASN A 65 -3.33 7.62 -11.27
CA ASN A 65 -3.64 6.52 -12.19
C ASN A 65 -2.95 5.22 -11.73
N PRO A 66 -3.49 4.03 -12.07
CA PRO A 66 -2.88 2.75 -11.72
C PRO A 66 -1.43 2.67 -12.20
N GLY A 67 -0.50 2.33 -11.29
CA GLY A 67 0.93 2.25 -11.57
C GLY A 67 1.68 3.59 -11.62
N CYS A 68 0.99 4.70 -11.34
CA CYS A 68 1.56 6.05 -11.40
C CYS A 68 1.98 6.60 -10.04
N CYS A 69 1.73 5.90 -8.93
CA CYS A 69 2.32 6.31 -7.65
C CYS A 69 3.82 5.94 -7.63
N LYS A 70 4.68 6.93 -7.43
CA LYS A 70 6.15 6.85 -7.42
C LYS A 70 6.68 7.50 -6.14
N TYR A 71 7.91 7.19 -5.75
CA TYR A 71 8.59 7.85 -4.63
C TYR A 71 9.74 8.73 -5.13
N GLN A 72 9.81 9.96 -4.64
CA GLN A 72 10.96 10.82 -4.91
C GLN A 72 12.16 10.37 -4.07
N ASN A 73 13.36 10.79 -4.49
CA ASN A 73 14.56 10.62 -3.69
C ASN A 73 14.38 11.38 -2.36
N GLY A 74 14.18 10.64 -1.27
CA GLY A 74 13.69 11.17 0.02
C GLY A 74 12.42 10.50 0.57
N GLY A 75 11.84 9.54 -0.16
CA GLY A 75 10.72 8.72 0.33
C GLY A 75 9.36 9.40 0.30
N ILE A 76 9.22 10.53 -0.42
CA ILE A 76 7.94 11.24 -0.55
C ILE A 76 7.19 10.69 -1.77
N PRO A 77 5.98 10.14 -1.61
CA PRO A 77 5.20 9.64 -2.73
C PRO A 77 4.59 10.80 -3.55
N TYR A 78 4.48 10.59 -4.85
CA TYR A 78 3.88 11.52 -5.81
C TYR A 78 3.23 10.74 -6.96
N CYS A 79 2.23 11.34 -7.62
CA CYS A 79 1.61 10.75 -8.79
C CYS A 79 2.37 11.22 -10.04
N SER A 80 2.96 10.28 -10.79
CA SER A 80 3.60 10.52 -12.07
C SER A 80 3.47 9.31 -13.01
N CYS A 81 2.90 9.60 -14.17
CA CYS A 81 3.01 8.90 -15.44
C CYS A 81 3.07 9.99 -16.53
#